data_AF-A0A7C4ITI9-F1
#
_entry.id   AF-A0A7C4ITI9-F1
#
_cell.length_a   1.000
_cell.length_b   1.000
_cell.length_c   1.000
_cell.angle_alpha   90.00
_cell.angle_beta   90.00
_cell.angle_gamma   90.00
#
_symmetry.space_group_name_H-M   'P 1'
#
loop_
_entity.id
_entity.type
_entity.pdbx_description
1 polymer ?
#
loop_
_entity_poly.entity_id
_entity_poly.type
_entity_poly.pdbx_seq_one_letter_code
_entity_poly.pdbx_strand_id
1 'polypeptide(L)'
;FQDVFVEDWYHETQQRLESPSLTPECPPSGSTPVQLVPTGPDLPTADFQDLVIKMLFLARRRIVITSPYFVPGEAMTLALRLAARRGVRVDIVVPRHTEHPIVDAAGRFYLELLCRAGVHVHVFEKGMLHSKAMTVDDDVAMFGSANYDIRSFMLNFELNLLLHAPTAVGDLVRLQDLYIAQSRELTRDDWTRQTGVQRLLDNMAKLLSPLL
;
A
#
# COMPACT_ATOMS: atom_id res chain seq x y z
N PHE A 1 -1.53 -0.37 -20.19
CA PHE A 1 -2.76 -1.08 -19.79
C PHE A 1 -3.03 -2.24 -20.73
N GLN A 2 -3.19 -1.99 -22.03
CA GLN A 2 -3.44 -3.05 -23.01
C GLN A 2 -2.29 -4.04 -23.13
N ASP A 3 -1.04 -3.56 -23.15
CA ASP A 3 0.13 -4.45 -23.20
C ASP A 3 0.17 -5.40 -21.99
N VAL A 4 -0.04 -4.88 -20.78
CA VAL A 4 -0.13 -5.68 -19.54
C VAL A 4 -1.25 -6.71 -19.65
N PHE A 5 -2.43 -6.33 -20.14
CA PHE A 5 -3.54 -7.27 -20.33
C PHE A 5 -3.21 -8.39 -21.33
N VAL A 6 -2.55 -8.06 -22.44
CA VAL A 6 -2.15 -9.06 -23.45
C VAL A 6 -1.11 -10.02 -22.90
N GLU A 7 -0.18 -9.52 -22.09
CA GLU A 7 0.83 -10.31 -21.39
C GLU A 7 0.19 -11.26 -20.37
N ASP A 8 -0.69 -10.75 -19.49
CA ASP A 8 -1.43 -11.55 -18.51
C ASP A 8 -2.29 -12.63 -19.19
N TRP A 9 -2.96 -12.28 -20.30
CA TRP A 9 -3.75 -13.23 -21.08
C TRP A 9 -2.89 -14.36 -21.64
N TYR A 10 -1.74 -14.02 -22.21
CA TYR A 10 -0.82 -15.02 -22.73
C TYR A 10 -0.27 -15.90 -21.62
N HIS A 11 0.07 -15.33 -20.46
CA HIS A 11 0.55 -16.08 -19.31
C HIS A 11 -0.47 -17.14 -18.87
N GLU A 12 -1.74 -16.77 -18.75
CA GLU A 12 -2.81 -17.67 -18.31
C GLU A 12 -3.25 -18.69 -19.39
N THR A 13 -3.40 -18.25 -20.64
CA THR A 13 -4.05 -19.06 -21.69
C THR A 13 -3.06 -19.73 -22.65
N GLN A 14 -1.80 -19.28 -22.68
CA GLN A 14 -0.81 -19.60 -23.72
C GLN A 14 -1.29 -19.25 -25.15
N GLN A 15 -2.32 -18.40 -25.28
CA GLN A 15 -2.83 -17.92 -26.55
C GLN A 15 -2.37 -16.50 -26.79
N ARG A 16 -1.80 -16.22 -27.97
CA ARG A 16 -1.44 -14.86 -28.36
C ARG A 16 -2.65 -14.12 -28.88
N LEU A 17 -2.94 -12.97 -28.29
CA LEU A 17 -3.92 -12.03 -28.82
C LEU A 17 -3.23 -11.12 -29.83
N GLU A 18 -3.41 -11.41 -31.11
CA GLU A 18 -2.85 -10.62 -32.20
C GLU A 18 -4.01 -9.94 -32.95
N SER A 19 -4.35 -8.72 -32.54
CA SER A 19 -5.29 -7.87 -33.28
C SER A 19 -4.95 -6.39 -33.11
N PRO A 20 -4.92 -5.59 -34.21
CA PRO A 20 -4.78 -4.14 -34.13
C PRO A 20 -5.83 -3.46 -33.25
N SER A 21 -6.99 -4.10 -33.07
CA SER A 21 -8.08 -3.59 -32.22
C SER A 21 -7.80 -3.67 -30.71
N LEU A 22 -6.74 -4.37 -30.29
CA LEU A 22 -6.31 -4.44 -28.89
C LEU A 22 -5.51 -3.19 -28.49
N THR A 23 -4.93 -2.55 -29.51
CA THR A 23 -4.14 -1.33 -29.65
C THR A 23 -4.74 0.06 -29.80
N PRO A 24 -6.03 0.36 -29.53
CA PRO A 24 -6.67 1.56 -30.08
C PRO A 24 -5.91 2.82 -29.69
N GLU A 25 -5.71 3.70 -30.68
CA GLU A 25 -5.15 5.03 -30.43
C GLU A 25 -6.02 5.75 -29.40
N CYS A 26 -5.45 5.97 -28.22
CA CYS A 26 -6.08 6.73 -27.17
C CYS A 26 -5.46 8.13 -27.16
N PRO A 27 -6.14 9.15 -27.71
CA PRO A 27 -5.61 10.50 -27.66
C PRO A 27 -5.44 10.92 -26.19
N PRO A 28 -4.36 11.65 -25.84
CA PRO A 28 -4.14 12.11 -24.48
C PRO A 28 -5.36 12.87 -23.95
N SER A 29 -5.84 12.45 -22.78
CA SER A 29 -6.91 13.15 -22.06
C SER A 29 -6.33 13.77 -20.79
N GLY A 30 -6.27 15.10 -20.76
CA GLY A 30 -5.64 15.86 -19.68
C GLY A 30 -4.12 16.02 -19.79
N SER A 31 -3.53 16.66 -18.79
CA SER A 31 -2.10 17.03 -18.77
C SER A 31 -1.32 16.40 -17.62
N THR A 32 -1.95 15.54 -16.83
CA THR A 32 -1.31 14.89 -15.68
C THR A 32 -0.45 13.73 -16.18
N PRO A 33 0.89 13.77 -15.98
CA PRO A 33 1.71 12.60 -16.25
C PRO A 33 1.35 11.48 -15.29
N VAL A 34 1.09 10.29 -15.85
CA VAL A 34 0.80 9.06 -15.12
C VAL A 34 1.75 7.98 -15.62
N GLN A 35 2.41 7.29 -14.70
CA GLN A 35 3.22 6.13 -15.01
C GLN A 35 2.50 4.87 -14.53
N LEU A 36 2.39 3.89 -15.41
CA LEU A 36 1.90 2.56 -15.08
C LEU A 36 3.01 1.74 -14.43
N VAL A 37 2.71 1.06 -13.34
CA VAL A 37 3.63 0.21 -12.59
C VAL A 37 2.97 -1.15 -12.38
N PRO A 38 3.13 -2.10 -13.32
CA PRO A 38 2.68 -3.47 -13.14
C PRO A 38 3.59 -4.21 -12.16
N THR A 39 3.05 -5.23 -11.50
CA THR A 39 3.79 -6.20 -10.69
C THR A 39 3.31 -7.60 -11.03
N GLY A 40 4.18 -8.58 -10.86
CA GLY A 40 3.85 -9.98 -11.09
C GLY A 40 5.06 -10.87 -10.79
N PRO A 41 4.86 -12.18 -10.60
CA PRO A 41 5.93 -13.14 -10.36
C PRO A 41 6.82 -13.38 -11.60
N ASP A 42 6.33 -13.00 -12.76
CA ASP A 42 6.98 -13.00 -14.07
C ASP A 42 7.88 -11.77 -14.30
N LEU A 43 7.61 -10.69 -13.57
CA LEU A 43 8.44 -9.49 -13.53
C LEU A 43 9.48 -9.60 -12.39
N PRO A 44 10.64 -8.93 -12.50
CA PRO A 44 11.56 -8.81 -11.38
C PRO A 44 10.82 -8.20 -10.17
N THR A 45 10.56 -9.02 -9.15
CA THR A 45 9.81 -8.64 -7.93
C THR A 45 10.39 -7.44 -7.18
N ALA A 46 11.66 -7.11 -7.44
CA ALA A 46 12.34 -5.97 -6.87
C ALA A 46 11.72 -4.62 -7.30
N ASP A 47 11.12 -4.49 -8.49
CA ASP A 47 10.87 -3.16 -9.06
C ASP A 47 9.81 -2.35 -8.29
N PHE A 48 8.71 -2.97 -7.86
CA PHE A 48 7.66 -2.26 -7.14
C PHE A 48 7.98 -2.05 -5.66
N GLN A 49 8.47 -3.08 -4.96
CA GLN A 49 8.86 -2.93 -3.56
C GLN A 49 10.02 -1.92 -3.43
N ASP A 50 11.02 -1.96 -4.31
CA ASP A 50 12.12 -1.00 -4.32
C ASP A 50 11.65 0.41 -4.66
N LEU A 51 10.70 0.56 -5.59
CA LEU A 51 10.08 1.86 -5.88
C LEU A 51 9.39 2.43 -4.63
N VAL A 52 8.56 1.65 -3.95
CA VAL A 52 7.89 2.06 -2.71
C VAL A 52 8.93 2.43 -1.65
N ILE A 53 9.94 1.57 -1.41
CA ILE A 53 11.00 1.82 -0.45
C ILE A 53 11.77 3.10 -0.78
N LYS A 54 12.11 3.31 -2.05
CA LYS A 54 12.79 4.53 -2.53
C LYS A 54 11.96 5.77 -2.25
N MET A 55 10.66 5.74 -2.52
CA MET A 55 9.74 6.83 -2.20
C MET A 55 9.74 7.13 -0.69
N LEU A 56 9.68 6.10 0.16
CA LEU A 56 9.75 6.26 1.61
C LEU A 56 11.08 6.85 2.09
N PHE A 57 12.20 6.52 1.44
CA PHE A 57 13.51 7.12 1.74
C PHE A 57 13.63 8.58 1.30
N LEU A 58 13.00 8.95 0.18
CA LEU A 58 13.03 10.29 -0.37
C LEU A 58 12.07 11.28 0.31
N ALA A 59 11.06 10.78 1.03
CA ALA A 59 10.08 11.58 1.76
C ALA A 59 10.72 12.59 2.72
N ARG A 60 10.24 13.83 2.70
CA ARG A 60 10.79 14.93 3.50
C ARG A 60 9.85 15.46 4.59
N ARG A 61 8.55 15.42 4.37
CA ARG A 61 7.53 16.08 5.20
C ARG A 61 6.47 15.10 5.67
N ARG A 62 5.82 14.38 4.76
CA ARG A 62 4.66 13.53 5.08
C ARG A 62 4.61 12.28 4.21
N ILE A 63 4.16 11.17 4.80
CA ILE A 63 3.77 9.96 4.09
C ILE A 63 2.38 9.58 4.59
N VAL A 64 1.44 9.31 3.68
CA VAL A 64 0.14 8.74 4.05
C VAL A 64 -0.10 7.47 3.26
N ILE A 65 -0.27 6.34 3.95
CA ILE A 65 -0.60 5.06 3.34
C ILE A 65 -2.02 4.67 3.74
N THR A 66 -2.82 4.27 2.77
CA THR A 66 -4.16 3.71 2.96
C THR A 66 -4.17 2.31 2.35
N SER A 67 -4.51 1.30 3.13
CA SER A 67 -4.58 -0.08 2.66
C SER A 67 -5.54 -0.91 3.53
N PRO A 68 -6.39 -1.77 2.96
CA PRO A 68 -7.16 -2.72 3.75
C PRO A 68 -6.28 -3.77 4.41
N TYR A 69 -5.23 -4.20 3.71
CA TYR A 69 -4.30 -5.23 4.15
C TYR A 69 -2.91 -4.61 4.29
N PHE A 70 -2.34 -4.66 5.49
CA PHE A 70 -1.07 -4.00 5.80
C PHE A 70 -0.12 -4.97 6.49
N VAL A 71 0.67 -5.66 5.69
CA VAL A 71 1.67 -6.65 6.14
C VAL A 71 2.99 -6.35 5.42
N PRO A 72 3.60 -5.19 5.68
CA PRO A 72 4.63 -4.57 4.81
C PRO A 72 5.95 -5.37 4.70
N GLY A 73 6.13 -6.43 5.49
CA GLY A 73 7.39 -7.15 5.58
C GLY A 73 8.51 -6.31 6.21
N GLU A 74 9.72 -6.84 6.26
CA GLU A 74 10.82 -6.25 7.03
C GLU A 74 11.39 -4.97 6.40
N ALA A 75 11.59 -4.98 5.08
CA ALA A 75 12.24 -3.89 4.36
C ALA A 75 11.41 -2.59 4.42
N MET A 76 10.11 -2.67 4.11
CA MET A 76 9.22 -1.52 4.19
C MET A 76 8.96 -1.10 5.64
N THR A 77 8.86 -2.04 6.59
CA THR A 77 8.79 -1.70 8.03
C THR A 77 10.01 -0.89 8.47
N LEU A 78 11.21 -1.30 8.06
CA LEU A 78 12.43 -0.56 8.35
C LEU A 78 12.41 0.84 7.72
N ALA A 79 12.01 0.95 6.45
CA ALA A 79 11.92 2.22 5.74
C ALA A 79 10.97 3.21 6.44
N LEU A 80 9.78 2.75 6.85
CA LEU A 80 8.80 3.56 7.58
C LEU A 80 9.33 4.02 8.95
N ARG A 81 9.98 3.11 9.70
CA ARG A 81 10.61 3.46 10.99
C ARG A 81 11.70 4.51 10.82
N LEU A 82 12.51 4.39 9.77
CA LEU A 82 13.56 5.37 9.47
C LEU A 82 12.95 6.71 9.05
N ALA A 83 11.88 6.72 8.25
CA ALA A 83 11.18 7.95 7.89
C ALA A 83 10.64 8.69 9.12
N ALA A 84 9.93 7.99 10.02
CA ALA A 84 9.46 8.57 11.27
C ALA A 84 10.60 9.13 12.12
N ARG A 85 11.73 8.41 12.23
CA ARG A 85 12.93 8.87 12.94
C ARG A 85 13.60 10.09 12.31
N ARG A 86 13.47 10.29 10.99
CA ARG A 86 13.93 11.52 10.30
C ARG A 86 13.01 12.72 10.56
N GLY A 87 11.91 12.53 11.28
CA GLY A 87 10.92 13.58 11.55
C GLY A 87 9.85 13.72 10.46
N VAL A 88 9.80 12.77 9.50
CA VAL A 88 8.71 12.71 8.51
C VAL A 88 7.43 12.26 9.22
N ARG A 89 6.32 12.98 9.02
CA ARG A 89 5.01 12.56 9.53
C ARG A 89 4.52 11.35 8.75
N VAL A 90 4.39 10.20 9.40
CA VAL A 90 3.89 8.97 8.75
C VAL A 90 2.51 8.65 9.31
N ASP A 91 1.50 8.67 8.46
CA ASP A 91 0.12 8.28 8.77
C ASP A 91 -0.22 6.98 8.01
N ILE A 92 -0.75 5.97 8.71
CA ILE A 92 -1.23 4.71 8.13
C ILE A 92 -2.72 4.59 8.43
N VAL A 93 -3.55 4.44 7.40
CA VAL A 93 -5.00 4.29 7.51
C VAL A 93 -5.39 2.86 7.12
N VAL A 94 -6.02 2.15 8.06
CA VAL A 94 -6.52 0.79 7.89
C VAL A 94 -7.99 0.71 8.28
N PRO A 95 -8.81 -0.18 7.68
CA PRO A 95 -10.17 -0.40 8.12
C PRO A 95 -10.21 -1.04 9.51
N ARG A 96 -11.32 -0.83 10.23
CA ARG A 96 -11.55 -1.48 11.53
C ARG A 96 -11.57 -3.01 11.47
N HIS A 97 -12.14 -3.55 10.41
CA HIS A 97 -12.27 -4.99 10.18
C HIS A 97 -12.04 -5.26 8.70
N THR A 98 -11.33 -6.34 8.39
CA THR A 98 -11.28 -6.88 7.03
C THR A 98 -12.02 -8.20 6.93
N GLU A 99 -12.12 -8.72 5.71
CA GLU A 99 -12.70 -10.04 5.43
C GLU A 99 -11.74 -11.19 5.81
N HIS A 100 -10.50 -10.89 6.20
CA HIS A 100 -9.44 -11.86 6.46
C HIS A 100 -8.83 -11.70 7.87
N PRO A 101 -9.41 -12.34 8.91
CA PRO A 101 -8.98 -12.17 10.29
C PRO A 101 -7.50 -12.51 10.58
N ILE A 102 -6.92 -13.45 9.82
CA ILE A 102 -5.50 -13.82 9.94
C ILE A 102 -4.60 -12.69 9.46
N VAL A 103 -4.99 -12.01 8.37
CA VAL A 103 -4.27 -10.85 7.85
C VAL A 103 -4.36 -9.69 8.84
N ASP A 104 -5.53 -9.47 9.46
CA ASP A 104 -5.69 -8.47 10.52
C ASP A 104 -4.76 -8.73 11.72
N ALA A 105 -4.63 -9.99 12.14
CA ALA A 105 -3.74 -10.38 13.23
C ALA A 105 -2.25 -10.17 12.87
N ALA A 106 -1.84 -10.58 11.67
CA ALA A 106 -0.48 -10.34 11.19
C ALA A 106 -0.18 -8.83 11.06
N GLY A 107 -1.13 -8.06 10.52
CA GLY A 107 -0.99 -6.61 10.37
C GLY A 107 -0.89 -5.88 11.72
N ARG A 108 -1.66 -6.31 12.73
CA ARG A 108 -1.59 -5.75 14.10
C ARG A 108 -0.17 -5.77 14.67
N PHE A 109 0.60 -6.83 14.44
CA PHE A 109 2.01 -6.90 14.86
C PHE A 109 2.84 -5.76 14.25
N TYR A 110 2.74 -5.54 12.93
CA TYR A 110 3.51 -4.49 12.24
C TYR A 110 3.04 -3.09 12.65
N LEU A 111 1.73 -2.89 12.78
CA LEU A 111 1.14 -1.62 13.22
C LEU A 111 1.58 -1.26 14.64
N GLU A 112 1.63 -2.23 15.57
CA GLU A 112 2.16 -1.99 16.92
C GLU A 112 3.62 -1.54 16.87
N LEU A 113 4.45 -2.25 16.09
CA LEU A 113 5.87 -1.95 15.95
C LEU A 113 6.11 -0.55 15.37
N LEU A 114 5.31 -0.16 14.37
CA LEU A 114 5.38 1.15 13.73
C LEU A 114 4.86 2.26 14.65
N CYS A 115 3.76 2.03 15.36
CA CYS A 115 3.21 2.96 16.35
C CYS A 115 4.26 3.28 17.44
N ARG A 116 4.95 2.25 17.96
CA ARG A 116 6.08 2.42 18.89
C ARG A 116 7.26 3.20 18.31
N ALA A 117 7.39 3.27 16.99
CA ALA A 117 8.43 4.03 16.29
C ALA A 117 8.02 5.48 15.93
N GLY A 118 6.82 5.91 16.34
CA GLY A 118 6.31 7.27 16.08
C GLY A 118 5.45 7.38 14.83
N VAL A 119 5.00 6.27 14.24
CA VAL A 119 4.02 6.27 13.14
C VAL A 119 2.60 6.42 13.71
N HIS A 120 1.78 7.26 13.08
CA HIS A 120 0.38 7.45 13.42
C HIS A 120 -0.46 6.39 12.71
N VAL A 121 -1.22 5.59 13.46
CA VAL A 121 -2.07 4.54 12.91
C VAL A 121 -3.53 4.91 13.13
N HIS A 122 -4.29 5.02 12.05
CA HIS A 122 -5.67 5.47 12.00
C HIS A 122 -6.57 4.31 11.59
N VAL A 123 -7.54 3.99 12.43
CA VAL A 123 -8.55 2.95 12.18
C VAL A 123 -9.82 3.59 11.64
N PHE A 124 -10.11 3.35 10.38
CA PHE A 124 -11.28 3.90 9.69
C PHE A 124 -12.57 3.21 10.14
N GLU A 125 -13.58 4.02 10.50
CA GLU A 125 -14.81 3.52 11.16
C GLU A 125 -16.09 3.63 10.30
N LYS A 126 -16.03 4.21 9.09
CA LYS A 126 -17.22 4.46 8.25
C LYS A 126 -17.54 3.34 7.26
N GLY A 127 -17.03 2.13 7.49
CA GLY A 127 -17.28 0.95 6.66
C GLY A 127 -15.98 0.31 6.18
N MET A 128 -16.07 -0.50 5.12
CA MET A 128 -14.91 -1.16 4.54
C MET A 128 -14.13 -0.20 3.65
N LEU A 129 -12.94 0.19 4.09
CA LEU A 129 -12.01 1.00 3.30
C LEU A 129 -11.11 0.09 2.47
N HIS A 130 -11.39 -0.04 1.18
CA HIS A 130 -10.64 -0.91 0.26
C HIS A 130 -9.62 -0.17 -0.62
N SER A 131 -9.45 1.13 -0.39
CA SER A 131 -8.48 1.95 -1.13
C SER A 131 -7.06 1.47 -0.86
N LYS A 132 -6.24 1.36 -1.91
CA LYS A 132 -4.80 1.16 -1.82
C LYS A 132 -4.11 2.36 -2.43
N ALA A 133 -3.55 3.19 -1.57
CA ALA A 133 -2.91 4.43 -1.99
C ALA A 133 -1.77 4.82 -1.04
N MET A 134 -0.76 5.45 -1.59
CA MET A 134 0.31 6.12 -0.85
C MET A 134 0.53 7.51 -1.44
N THR A 135 0.58 8.52 -0.58
CA THR A 135 1.10 9.84 -0.93
C THR A 135 2.40 10.09 -0.20
N VAL A 136 3.35 10.73 -0.89
CA VAL A 136 4.62 11.17 -0.33
C VAL A 136 4.76 12.66 -0.60
N ASP A 137 4.85 13.40 0.49
CA ASP A 137 4.80 14.85 0.54
C ASP A 137 3.53 15.35 -0.19
N ASP A 138 3.63 16.41 -0.99
CA ASP A 138 2.56 16.87 -1.87
C ASP A 138 2.95 16.69 -3.35
N ASP A 139 3.96 15.84 -3.60
CA ASP A 139 4.67 15.78 -4.87
C ASP A 139 4.37 14.48 -5.64
N VAL A 140 4.24 13.35 -4.93
CA VAL A 140 4.08 12.03 -5.55
C VAL A 140 2.92 11.28 -4.90
N ALA A 141 2.11 10.63 -5.73
CA ALA A 141 1.06 9.74 -5.28
C ALA A 141 1.10 8.42 -6.05
N MET A 142 0.74 7.34 -5.39
CA MET A 142 0.63 6.01 -5.98
C MET A 142 -0.70 5.40 -5.54
N PHE A 143 -1.44 4.79 -6.47
CA PHE A 143 -2.67 4.07 -6.15
C PHE A 143 -2.91 2.96 -7.17
N GLY A 144 -3.64 1.91 -6.79
CA GLY A 144 -3.84 0.76 -7.67
C GLY A 144 -4.50 -0.40 -6.97
N SER A 145 -4.21 -1.60 -7.45
CA SER A 145 -4.71 -2.85 -6.87
C SER A 145 -3.80 -3.42 -5.77
N ALA A 146 -2.49 -3.13 -5.82
CA ALA A 146 -1.54 -3.69 -4.86
C ALA A 146 -1.78 -3.17 -3.44
N ASN A 147 -1.89 -4.08 -2.48
CA ASN A 147 -1.82 -3.72 -1.07
C ASN A 147 -0.35 -3.53 -0.66
N TYR A 148 -0.14 -3.01 0.54
CA TYR A 148 1.20 -2.92 1.13
C TYR A 148 1.48 -4.17 1.97
N ASP A 149 1.46 -5.33 1.29
CA ASP A 149 1.74 -6.65 1.83
C ASP A 149 2.72 -7.47 0.96
N ILE A 150 3.25 -8.54 1.53
CA ILE A 150 4.30 -9.35 0.89
C ILE A 150 3.80 -10.01 -0.39
N ARG A 151 2.53 -10.44 -0.43
CA ARG A 151 1.91 -11.04 -1.62
C ARG A 151 1.82 -10.06 -2.78
N SER A 152 1.35 -8.85 -2.53
CA SER A 152 1.24 -7.80 -3.56
C SER A 152 2.61 -7.37 -4.07
N PHE A 153 3.65 -7.46 -3.24
CA PHE A 153 5.03 -7.19 -3.67
C PHE A 153 5.64 -8.31 -4.52
N MET A 154 5.29 -9.58 -4.30
CA MET A 154 6.06 -10.69 -4.85
C MET A 154 5.29 -11.70 -5.71
N LEU A 155 3.98 -11.87 -5.49
CA LEU A 155 3.24 -13.03 -5.97
C LEU A 155 2.04 -12.67 -6.83
N ASN A 156 1.35 -11.57 -6.51
CA ASN A 156 0.16 -11.19 -7.24
C ASN A 156 0.51 -10.39 -8.50
N PHE A 157 -0.27 -10.60 -9.55
CA PHE A 157 -0.37 -9.68 -10.66
C PHE A 157 -1.14 -8.44 -10.19
N GLU A 158 -0.47 -7.30 -10.09
CA GLU A 158 -1.08 -6.04 -9.65
C GLU A 158 -0.79 -4.93 -10.64
N LEU A 159 -1.64 -3.90 -10.62
CA LEU A 159 -1.50 -2.74 -11.49
C LEU A 159 -1.64 -1.46 -10.68
N ASN A 160 -0.59 -0.65 -10.70
CA ASN A 160 -0.53 0.61 -9.96
C ASN A 160 -0.26 1.78 -10.90
N LEU A 161 -0.69 2.96 -10.47
CA LEU A 161 -0.47 4.22 -11.13
C LEU A 161 0.34 5.12 -10.23
N LEU A 162 1.45 5.63 -10.75
CA LEU A 162 2.28 6.64 -10.12
C LEU A 162 1.98 8.00 -10.76
N LEU A 163 1.65 8.98 -9.92
CA LEU A 163 1.37 10.35 -10.29
C LEU A 163 2.47 11.27 -9.78
N HIS A 164 2.90 12.19 -10.62
CA HIS A 164 3.78 13.30 -10.26
C HIS A 164 3.22 14.61 -10.82
N ALA A 165 2.15 15.09 -10.18
CA ALA A 165 1.44 16.30 -10.59
C ALA A 165 0.76 16.94 -9.37
N PRO A 166 1.11 18.20 -9.00
CA PRO A 166 0.66 18.80 -7.74
C PRO A 166 -0.86 18.80 -7.55
N THR A 167 -1.63 19.08 -8.61
CA THR A 167 -3.10 19.11 -8.52
C THR A 167 -3.70 17.74 -8.23
N ALA A 168 -3.30 16.72 -9.00
CA ALA A 168 -3.82 15.36 -8.85
C ALA A 168 -3.35 14.69 -7.55
N VAL A 169 -2.11 14.94 -7.14
CA VAL A 169 -1.59 14.51 -5.83
C VAL A 169 -2.39 15.18 -4.71
N GLY A 170 -2.67 16.48 -4.83
CA GLY A 170 -3.48 17.21 -3.86
C GLY A 170 -4.91 16.68 -3.71
N ASP A 171 -5.53 16.19 -4.79
CA ASP A 171 -6.84 15.51 -4.70
C ASP A 171 -6.77 14.24 -3.85
N LEU A 172 -5.74 13.41 -4.04
CA LEU A 172 -5.55 12.19 -3.26
C LEU A 172 -5.19 12.48 -1.81
N VAL A 173 -4.35 13.48 -1.55
CA VAL A 173 -4.03 13.94 -0.18
C VAL A 173 -5.31 14.37 0.54
N ARG A 174 -6.17 15.18 -0.10
CA ARG A 174 -7.46 15.59 0.49
C ARG A 174 -8.36 14.40 0.80
N LEU A 175 -8.40 13.41 -0.09
CA LEU A 175 -9.16 12.18 0.14
C LEU A 175 -8.64 11.39 1.35
N GLN A 176 -7.31 11.25 1.48
CA GLN A 176 -6.71 10.56 2.61
C GLN A 176 -6.89 11.34 3.93
N ASP A 177 -6.85 12.68 3.90
CA ASP A 177 -7.17 13.52 5.06
C ASP A 177 -8.61 13.33 5.53
N LEU A 178 -9.57 13.16 4.59
CA LEU A 178 -10.94 12.79 4.92
C LEU A 178 -11.02 11.42 5.60
N TYR A 179 -10.24 10.43 5.13
CA TYR A 179 -10.19 9.12 5.79
C TYR A 179 -9.62 9.22 7.20
N ILE A 180 -8.55 9.98 7.42
CA ILE A 180 -7.97 10.23 8.74
C ILE A 180 -9.00 10.90 9.65
N ALA A 181 -9.70 11.94 9.18
CA ALA A 181 -10.73 12.63 9.95
C ALA A 181 -11.93 11.73 10.33
N GLN A 182 -12.15 10.66 9.58
CA GLN A 182 -13.19 9.65 9.83
C GLN A 182 -12.67 8.42 10.59
N SER A 183 -11.43 8.47 11.07
CA SER A 183 -10.76 7.37 11.75
C SER A 183 -10.55 7.67 13.23
N ARG A 184 -10.38 6.59 14.00
CA ARG A 184 -9.85 6.65 15.36
C ARG A 184 -8.34 6.39 15.33
N GLU A 185 -7.55 7.31 15.84
CA GLU A 185 -6.11 7.09 16.01
C GLU A 185 -5.84 6.07 17.13
N LEU A 186 -4.98 5.09 16.87
CA LEU A 186 -4.50 4.14 17.86
C LEU A 186 -3.40 4.79 18.69
N THR A 187 -3.61 4.78 20.00
CA THR A 187 -2.65 5.28 20.98
C THR A 187 -1.74 4.15 21.47
N ARG A 188 -0.64 4.52 22.11
CA ARG A 188 0.23 3.55 22.80
C ARG A 188 -0.54 2.73 23.85
N ASP A 189 -1.52 3.33 24.51
CA ASP A 189 -2.33 2.68 25.54
C ASP A 189 -3.28 1.62 24.97
N ASP A 190 -3.72 1.78 23.71
CA ASP A 190 -4.50 0.75 23.03
C ASP A 190 -3.69 -0.56 22.88
N TRP A 191 -2.37 -0.44 22.66
CA TRP A 191 -1.48 -1.59 22.50
C TRP A 191 -1.06 -2.22 23.83
N THR A 192 -0.90 -1.44 24.90
CA THR A 192 -0.52 -1.96 26.23
C THR A 192 -1.64 -2.73 26.92
N ARG A 193 -2.90 -2.47 26.55
CA ARG A 193 -4.08 -3.14 27.11
C ARG A 193 -4.38 -4.50 26.49
N GLN A 194 -3.61 -4.94 25.49
CA GLN A 194 -3.80 -6.26 24.87
C GLN A 194 -3.43 -7.39 25.82
N THR A 195 -4.20 -8.47 25.75
CA THR A 195 -3.92 -9.67 26.57
C THR A 195 -2.67 -10.40 26.06
N GLY A 196 -1.93 -11.07 26.94
CA GLY A 196 -0.73 -11.84 26.54
C GLY A 196 -1.02 -12.91 25.49
N VAL A 197 -2.24 -13.45 25.47
CA VAL A 197 -2.71 -14.42 24.47
C VAL A 197 -2.88 -13.77 23.09
N GLN A 198 -3.52 -12.59 23.02
CA GLN A 198 -3.65 -11.86 21.75
C GLN A 198 -2.28 -11.53 21.15
N ARG A 199 -1.35 -11.08 21.99
CA ARG A 199 0.01 -10.79 21.56
C ARG A 199 0.76 -12.03 21.05
N LEU A 200 0.53 -13.20 21.67
CA LEU A 200 1.08 -14.46 21.18
C LEU A 200 0.50 -14.84 19.81
N LEU A 201 -0.82 -14.71 19.63
CA LEU A 201 -1.50 -14.99 18.36
C LEU A 201 -1.02 -14.06 17.24
N ASP A 202 -0.88 -12.76 17.51
CA ASP A 202 -0.38 -11.79 16.52
C ASP A 202 1.08 -12.12 16.13
N ASN A 203 1.93 -12.48 17.10
CA ASN A 203 3.30 -12.93 16.84
C ASN A 203 3.36 -14.24 16.04
N MET A 204 2.42 -15.17 16.26
CA MET A 204 2.31 -16.40 15.48
C MET A 204 1.80 -16.12 14.05
N ALA A 205 0.84 -15.21 13.89
CA ALA A 205 0.35 -14.79 12.58
C ALA A 205 1.46 -14.14 11.74
N LYS A 206 2.42 -13.47 12.38
CA LYS A 206 3.63 -12.98 11.71
C LYS A 206 4.46 -14.09 11.03
N LEU A 207 4.49 -15.31 11.59
CA LEU A 207 5.20 -16.43 10.94
C LEU A 207 4.56 -16.81 9.59
N LEU A 208 3.29 -16.47 9.41
CA LEU A 208 2.56 -16.64 8.16
C LEU A 208 2.69 -15.43 7.23
N SER A 209 3.35 -14.33 7.63
CA SER A 209 3.51 -13.13 6.78
C SER A 209 4.03 -13.42 5.37
N PRO A 210 4.96 -14.37 5.12
CA PRO A 210 5.38 -14.68 3.75
C PRO A 210 4.26 -15.24 2.85
N LEU A 211 3.17 -15.71 3.43
CA LEU A 211 2.00 -16.28 2.75
C LEU A 211 0.82 -15.30 2.64
N LEU A 212 0.90 -14.15 3.33
CA LEU A 212 -0.16 -13.14 3.51
C LEU A 212 0.20 -11.81 2.85
#